data_AF-A0A952DUJ4-F1
#
_entry.id   AF-A0A952DUJ4-F1
#
_cell.length_a   1.000
_cell.length_b   1.000
_cell.length_c   1.000
_cell.angle_alpha   90.00
_cell.angle_beta   90.00
_cell.angle_gamma   90.00
#
_symmetry.space_group_name_H-M   'P 1'
#
loop_
_entity.id
_entity.type
_entity.pdbx_description
1 polymer ?
#
loop_
_entity_poly.entity_id
_entity_poly.type
_entity_poly.pdbx_seq_one_letter_code
_entity_poly.pdbx_strand_id
1 'polypeptide(L)'
;MTLKKKQKIFFNYIIGPILFVWLSFSIYKQVIEQPDLPKAWQAILNSYKSVDAWKLYAVIVLMFVNWGIEAKKWQILVSGIQKVSFLRAFRAIFTGQAIAFNTFNGIGEYIGRVVYLQDGNRLRAIAVSIVGSLSQLIVTMIMGIIGLLYIKLNILDDTHHLQGLNKFWLNAMLYILSFGTVVILILYFQLSWVTKLFEKIPFVAKYSFYVQKLEDFHAKELTKILLLSFLRYVVFVVQYLLLL
;
A
#
# COMPACT_ATOMS: atom_id res chain seq x y z
N MET A 1 -9.98 -22.89 -14.57
CA MET A 1 -10.08 -24.29 -14.08
C MET A 1 -11.16 -24.38 -13.01
N THR A 2 -12.19 -25.21 -13.21
CA THR A 2 -13.13 -25.60 -12.15
C THR A 2 -12.40 -26.47 -11.14
N LEU A 3 -12.02 -25.90 -9.99
CA LEU A 3 -11.40 -26.65 -8.90
C LEU A 3 -12.31 -27.83 -8.53
N LYS A 4 -11.78 -29.06 -8.66
CA LYS A 4 -12.51 -30.27 -8.27
C LYS A 4 -12.88 -30.16 -6.79
N LYS A 5 -14.10 -30.58 -6.42
CA LYS A 5 -14.69 -30.44 -5.06
C LYS A 5 -13.71 -30.82 -3.92
N LYS A 6 -12.86 -31.84 -4.13
CA LYS A 6 -11.79 -32.26 -3.21
C LYS A 6 -10.67 -31.21 -3.00
N GLN A 7 -10.22 -30.51 -4.04
CA GLN A 7 -9.18 -29.47 -3.92
C GLN A 7 -9.69 -28.25 -3.16
N LYS A 8 -10.98 -27.92 -3.32
CA LYS A 8 -11.63 -26.82 -2.60
C LYS A 8 -11.77 -27.13 -1.09
N ILE A 9 -12.03 -28.40 -0.74
CA ILE A 9 -12.07 -28.87 0.64
C ILE A 9 -10.65 -28.88 1.24
N PHE A 10 -9.66 -29.42 0.53
CA PHE A 10 -8.27 -29.45 0.99
C PHE A 10 -7.71 -28.03 1.27
N PHE A 11 -7.94 -27.08 0.37
CA PHE A 11 -7.48 -25.70 0.54
C PHE A 11 -8.16 -24.99 1.73
N ASN A 12 -9.47 -25.20 1.93
CA ASN A 12 -10.19 -24.55 3.03
C ASN A 12 -10.00 -25.22 4.40
N TYR A 13 -9.88 -26.55 4.46
CA TYR A 13 -9.83 -27.30 5.72
C TYR A 13 -8.43 -27.66 6.21
N ILE A 14 -7.40 -27.57 5.36
CA ILE A 14 -6.03 -27.91 5.75
C ILE A 14 -5.14 -26.68 5.64
N ILE A 15 -5.11 -26.04 4.47
CA ILE A 15 -4.26 -24.86 4.26
C ILE A 15 -4.76 -23.67 5.10
N GLY A 16 -6.08 -23.45 5.17
CA GLY A 16 -6.68 -22.39 5.99
C GLY A 16 -6.31 -22.47 7.48
N PRO A 17 -6.55 -23.60 8.17
CA PRO A 17 -6.21 -23.76 9.59
C PRO A 17 -4.71 -23.75 9.87
N ILE A 18 -3.89 -24.36 9.00
CA ILE A 18 -2.42 -24.34 9.15
C ILE A 18 -1.89 -22.91 9.02
N LEU A 19 -2.37 -22.16 8.01
CA LEU A 19 -2.09 -20.74 7.91
C LEU A 19 -2.50 -20.05 9.19
N PHE A 20 -3.76 -20.18 9.62
CA PHE A 20 -4.29 -19.50 10.80
C PHE A 20 -3.42 -19.74 12.05
N VAL A 21 -3.10 -21.00 12.37
CA VAL A 21 -2.27 -21.34 13.54
C VAL A 21 -0.89 -20.72 13.43
N TRP A 22 -0.27 -20.78 12.24
CA TRP A 22 1.02 -20.16 12.01
C TRP A 22 0.98 -18.64 12.12
N LEU A 23 -0.04 -17.96 11.59
CA LEU A 23 -0.19 -16.51 11.70
C LEU A 23 -0.38 -16.10 13.17
N SER A 24 -1.24 -16.83 13.91
CA SER A 24 -1.48 -16.58 15.33
C SER A 24 -0.21 -16.73 16.16
N PHE A 25 0.60 -17.75 15.88
CA PHE A 25 1.89 -17.94 16.55
C PHE A 25 2.90 -16.85 16.21
N SER A 26 2.97 -16.43 14.94
CA SER A 26 3.87 -15.36 14.53
C SER A 26 3.52 -14.03 15.19
N ILE A 27 2.23 -13.69 15.29
CA ILE A 27 1.75 -12.49 15.99
C ILE A 27 2.10 -12.57 17.48
N TYR A 28 1.85 -13.71 18.13
CA TYR A 28 2.17 -13.90 19.55
C TYR A 28 3.64 -13.59 19.85
N LYS A 29 4.55 -14.12 19.03
CA LYS A 29 6.00 -13.89 19.18
C LYS A 29 6.38 -12.43 18.98
N GLN A 30 5.84 -11.78 17.94
CA GLN A 30 6.11 -10.39 17.63
C GLN A 30 5.61 -9.40 18.70
N VAL A 31 4.54 -9.78 19.42
CA VAL A 31 3.93 -8.96 20.48
C VAL A 31 4.73 -9.05 21.79
N ILE A 32 5.19 -10.25 22.18
CA ILE A 32 5.97 -10.45 23.41
C ILE A 32 7.37 -9.83 23.35
N GLU A 33 7.97 -9.75 22.15
CA GLU A 33 9.29 -9.16 21.96
C GLU A 33 9.29 -7.62 22.06
N GLN A 34 8.12 -6.97 22.21
CA GLN A 34 8.05 -5.51 22.37
C GLN A 34 8.23 -5.07 23.84
N PRO A 35 9.29 -4.31 24.18
CA PRO A 35 9.61 -3.91 25.55
C PRO A 35 8.61 -2.95 26.20
N ASP A 36 7.86 -2.17 25.41
CA ASP A 36 6.86 -1.20 25.89
C ASP A 36 5.44 -1.76 26.03
N LEU A 37 5.27 -3.08 25.85
CA LEU A 37 3.96 -3.73 25.87
C LEU A 37 3.10 -3.41 27.11
N PRO A 38 3.65 -3.38 28.35
CA PRO A 38 2.85 -3.06 29.54
C PRO A 38 2.33 -1.61 29.54
N LYS A 39 3.13 -0.66 29.04
CA LYS A 39 2.75 0.76 28.94
C LYS A 39 1.69 0.97 27.85
N ALA A 40 1.87 0.34 26.68
CA ALA A 40 0.89 0.36 25.61
C ALA A 40 -0.44 -0.27 26.06
N TRP A 41 -0.39 -1.36 26.83
CA TRP A 41 -1.57 -2.02 27.38
C TRP A 41 -2.32 -1.13 28.38
N GLN A 42 -1.60 -0.46 29.28
CA GLN A 42 -2.21 0.53 30.19
C GLN A 42 -2.81 1.72 29.43
N ALA A 43 -2.14 2.23 28.39
CA ALA A 43 -2.68 3.29 27.55
C ALA A 43 -3.98 2.86 26.86
N ILE A 44 -4.04 1.64 26.31
CA ILE A 44 -5.25 1.09 25.68
C ILE A 44 -6.40 0.97 26.70
N LEU A 45 -6.14 0.44 27.89
CA LEU A 45 -7.14 0.28 28.95
C LEU A 45 -7.66 1.63 29.45
N ASN A 46 -6.79 2.63 29.56
CA ASN A 46 -7.15 3.97 29.99
C ASN A 46 -7.93 4.72 28.90
N SER A 47 -7.58 4.54 27.62
CA SER A 47 -8.33 5.11 26.49
C SER A 47 -9.74 4.55 26.35
N TYR A 48 -10.01 3.36 26.89
CA TYR A 48 -11.36 2.79 26.92
C TYR A 48 -12.25 3.39 28.01
N LYS A 49 -11.65 3.95 29.06
CA LYS A 49 -12.35 4.56 30.22
C LYS A 49 -12.32 6.09 30.20
N SER A 50 -11.56 6.70 29.31
CA SER A 50 -11.44 8.15 29.18
C SER A 50 -12.52 8.72 28.25
N VAL A 51 -12.69 10.05 28.31
CA VAL A 51 -13.59 10.84 27.44
C VAL A 51 -13.28 10.64 25.94
N ASP A 52 -12.10 10.11 25.63
CA ASP A 52 -11.58 9.93 24.28
C ASP A 52 -11.87 8.56 23.65
N ALA A 53 -12.67 7.70 24.29
CA ALA A 53 -13.03 6.39 23.75
C ALA A 53 -13.63 6.46 22.32
N TRP A 54 -14.30 7.57 21.97
CA TRP A 54 -14.83 7.80 20.62
C TRP A 54 -13.73 7.82 19.54
N LYS A 55 -12.50 8.24 19.87
CA LYS A 55 -11.34 8.24 18.96
C LYS A 55 -11.00 6.82 18.51
N LEU A 56 -11.07 5.84 19.41
CA LEU A 56 -10.84 4.43 19.09
C LEU A 56 -11.87 3.89 18.10
N TYR A 57 -13.16 4.16 18.34
CA TYR A 57 -14.23 3.75 17.43
C TYR A 57 -14.07 4.43 16.05
N ALA A 58 -13.73 5.73 16.04
CA ALA A 58 -13.47 6.47 14.81
C ALA A 58 -12.30 5.86 14.02
N VAL A 59 -11.19 5.51 14.67
CA VAL A 59 -10.03 4.87 14.02
C VAL A 59 -10.42 3.54 13.40
N ILE A 60 -11.20 2.69 14.10
CA ILE A 60 -11.67 1.40 13.57
C ILE A 60 -12.53 1.62 12.31
N VAL A 61 -13.47 2.56 12.35
CA VAL A 61 -14.29 2.89 11.17
C VAL A 61 -13.41 3.39 10.02
N LEU A 62 -12.44 4.26 10.30
CA LEU A 62 -11.49 4.76 9.32
C LEU A 62 -10.61 3.64 8.73
N MET A 63 -10.33 2.55 9.46
CA MET A 63 -9.62 1.39 8.90
C MET A 63 -10.43 0.73 7.79
N PHE A 64 -11.73 0.55 7.98
CA PHE A 64 -12.62 0.02 6.94
C PHE A 64 -12.72 0.97 5.74
N VAL A 65 -12.75 2.28 5.97
CA VAL A 65 -12.71 3.28 4.89
C VAL A 65 -11.40 3.17 4.11
N ASN A 66 -10.26 3.06 4.81
CA ASN A 66 -8.94 2.94 4.20
C ASN A 66 -8.83 1.68 3.32
N TRP A 67 -9.24 0.51 3.84
CA TRP A 67 -9.28 -0.72 3.05
C TRP A 67 -10.30 -0.67 1.92
N GLY A 68 -11.42 0.03 2.11
CA GLY A 68 -12.44 0.25 1.08
C GLY A 68 -11.90 1.07 -0.10
N ILE A 69 -11.15 2.14 0.19
CA ILE A 69 -10.46 2.94 -0.83
C ILE A 69 -9.44 2.08 -1.59
N GLU A 70 -8.65 1.27 -0.89
CA GLU A 70 -7.67 0.38 -1.52
C GLU A 70 -8.35 -0.68 -2.41
N ALA A 71 -9.47 -1.24 -1.95
CA ALA A 71 -10.28 -2.17 -2.74
C ALA A 71 -10.88 -1.50 -3.98
N LYS A 72 -11.30 -0.24 -3.88
CA LYS A 72 -11.81 0.53 -5.04
C LYS A 72 -10.70 0.84 -6.03
N LYS A 73 -9.52 1.22 -5.54
CA LYS A 73 -8.31 1.45 -6.34
C LYS A 73 -7.94 0.19 -7.10
N TRP A 74 -7.88 -0.95 -6.41
CA TRP A 74 -7.64 -2.25 -7.02
C TRP A 74 -8.71 -2.64 -8.05
N GLN A 75 -9.98 -2.39 -7.77
CA GLN A 75 -11.07 -2.65 -8.70
C GLN A 75 -10.90 -1.89 -10.03
N ILE A 76 -10.51 -0.60 -9.97
CA ILE A 76 -10.30 0.23 -11.16
C ILE A 76 -9.10 -0.29 -11.94
N LEU A 77 -7.97 -0.47 -11.25
CA LEU A 77 -6.73 -0.99 -11.81
C LEU A 77 -6.93 -2.30 -12.57
N VAL A 78 -7.59 -3.29 -11.95
CA VAL A 78 -7.75 -4.61 -12.58
C VAL A 78 -8.85 -4.65 -13.64
N SER A 79 -9.69 -3.61 -13.76
CA SER A 79 -10.86 -3.63 -14.66
C SER A 79 -10.49 -3.75 -16.15
N GLY A 80 -9.33 -3.23 -16.56
CA GLY A 80 -8.77 -3.41 -17.92
C GLY A 80 -8.27 -4.83 -18.20
N ILE A 81 -8.09 -5.66 -17.16
CA ILE A 81 -7.69 -7.06 -17.27
C ILE A 81 -8.90 -7.98 -17.12
N GLN A 82 -9.63 -7.85 -16.02
CA GLN A 82 -10.77 -8.69 -15.66
C GLN A 82 -11.75 -7.88 -14.80
N LYS A 83 -13.03 -7.87 -15.19
CA LYS A 83 -14.08 -7.24 -14.38
C LYS A 83 -14.22 -7.98 -13.04
N VAL A 84 -14.01 -7.27 -11.94
CA VAL A 84 -14.23 -7.78 -10.58
C VAL A 84 -15.24 -6.91 -9.84
N SER A 85 -16.09 -7.54 -9.04
CA SER A 85 -16.98 -6.81 -8.13
C SER A 85 -16.18 -6.21 -6.98
N PHE A 86 -16.69 -5.13 -6.38
CA PHE A 86 -16.04 -4.48 -5.25
C PHE A 86 -15.80 -5.44 -4.08
N LEU A 87 -16.78 -6.31 -3.77
CA LEU A 87 -16.64 -7.30 -2.70
C LEU A 87 -15.51 -8.30 -2.98
N ARG A 88 -15.32 -8.71 -4.25
CA ARG A 88 -14.18 -9.57 -4.61
C ARG A 88 -12.86 -8.82 -4.49
N ALA A 89 -12.80 -7.56 -4.90
CA ALA A 89 -11.63 -6.72 -4.72
C ALA A 89 -11.29 -6.54 -3.23
N PHE A 90 -12.29 -6.29 -2.39
CA PHE A 90 -12.14 -6.16 -0.94
C PHE A 90 -11.60 -7.44 -0.30
N ARG A 91 -12.15 -8.61 -0.65
CA ARG A 91 -11.60 -9.91 -0.20
C ARG A 91 -10.15 -10.14 -0.65
N ALA A 92 -9.79 -9.68 -1.85
CA ALA A 92 -8.42 -9.76 -2.35
C ALA A 92 -7.46 -8.88 -1.53
N ILE A 93 -7.88 -7.68 -1.12
CA ILE A 93 -7.09 -6.82 -0.22
C ILE A 93 -6.86 -7.48 1.14
N PHE A 94 -7.90 -8.04 1.78
CA PHE A 94 -7.75 -8.74 3.06
C PHE A 94 -6.87 -9.97 2.96
N THR A 95 -7.03 -10.75 1.88
CA THR A 95 -6.20 -11.93 1.63
C THR A 95 -4.74 -11.51 1.42
N GLY A 96 -4.50 -10.44 0.64
CA GLY A 96 -3.18 -9.87 0.43
C GLY A 96 -2.55 -9.39 1.73
N GLN A 97 -3.30 -8.70 2.57
CA GLN A 97 -2.82 -8.20 3.85
C GLN A 97 -2.48 -9.35 4.81
N ALA A 98 -3.32 -10.39 4.88
CA ALA A 98 -3.08 -11.57 5.72
C ALA A 98 -1.82 -12.33 5.28
N ILE A 99 -1.61 -12.49 3.97
CA ILE A 99 -0.40 -13.16 3.45
C ILE A 99 0.82 -12.25 3.64
N ALA A 100 0.71 -10.94 3.37
CA ALA A 100 1.80 -9.98 3.50
C ALA A 100 2.36 -9.92 4.92
N PHE A 101 1.52 -10.00 5.96
CA PHE A 101 1.99 -10.06 7.35
C PHE A 101 2.93 -11.24 7.64
N ASN A 102 2.79 -12.33 6.89
CA ASN A 102 3.52 -13.58 7.14
C ASN A 102 4.61 -13.86 6.11
N THR A 103 4.73 -13.00 5.10
CA THR A 103 5.70 -13.17 4.02
C THR A 103 6.71 -12.04 4.08
N PHE A 104 8.00 -12.35 3.94
CA PHE A 104 9.05 -11.34 3.91
C PHE A 104 8.78 -10.29 2.82
N ASN A 105 9.06 -9.03 3.17
CA ASN A 105 9.09 -7.89 2.25
C ASN A 105 7.78 -7.60 1.47
N GLY A 106 6.60 -7.91 2.05
CA GLY A 106 5.31 -7.51 1.47
C GLY A 106 4.91 -8.25 0.18
N ILE A 107 5.62 -9.30 -0.21
CA ILE A 107 5.33 -10.13 -1.41
C ILE A 107 3.89 -10.67 -1.39
N GLY A 108 3.38 -10.98 -0.19
CA GLY A 108 2.03 -11.46 0.02
C GLY A 108 0.92 -10.53 -0.46
N GLU A 109 1.18 -9.22 -0.51
CA GLU A 109 0.22 -8.22 -0.98
C GLU A 109 -0.11 -8.43 -2.47
N TYR A 110 0.93 -8.68 -3.27
CA TYR A 110 0.80 -8.97 -4.70
C TYR A 110 0.13 -10.32 -4.93
N ILE A 111 0.50 -11.34 -4.15
CA ILE A 111 -0.07 -12.69 -4.26
C ILE A 111 -1.57 -12.65 -3.96
N GLY A 112 -1.97 -12.08 -2.82
CA GLY A 112 -3.39 -12.07 -2.43
C GLY A 112 -4.29 -11.28 -3.37
N ARG A 113 -3.75 -10.24 -4.03
CA ARG A 113 -4.46 -9.49 -5.08
C ARG A 113 -4.78 -10.35 -6.31
N VAL A 114 -3.90 -11.29 -6.67
CA VAL A 114 -4.07 -12.13 -7.87
C VAL A 114 -4.80 -13.46 -7.62
N VAL A 115 -4.97 -13.88 -6.36
CA VAL A 115 -5.67 -15.13 -5.98
C VAL A 115 -7.08 -15.22 -6.55
N TYR A 116 -7.78 -14.09 -6.69
CA TYR A 116 -9.15 -14.02 -7.19
C TYR A 116 -9.27 -13.78 -8.70
N LEU A 117 -8.15 -13.87 -9.44
CA LEU A 117 -8.10 -13.69 -10.89
C LEU A 117 -7.88 -15.01 -11.63
N GLN A 118 -8.32 -15.05 -12.88
CA GLN A 118 -8.08 -16.20 -13.77
C GLN A 118 -6.58 -16.36 -14.04
N ASP A 119 -6.12 -17.62 -14.22
CA ASP A 119 -4.68 -17.95 -14.29
C ASP A 119 -3.92 -17.17 -15.37
N GLY A 120 -4.53 -16.93 -16.54
CA GLY A 120 -3.94 -16.13 -17.63
C GLY A 120 -3.84 -14.61 -17.34
N ASN A 121 -4.47 -14.12 -16.28
CA ASN A 121 -4.52 -12.70 -15.92
C ASN A 121 -3.59 -12.34 -14.76
N ARG A 122 -3.02 -13.31 -14.05
CA ARG A 122 -2.26 -13.07 -12.81
C ARG A 122 -1.00 -12.22 -13.03
N LEU A 123 -0.21 -12.53 -14.06
CA LEU A 123 1.01 -11.78 -14.36
C LEU A 123 0.72 -10.32 -14.77
N ARG A 124 -0.33 -10.09 -15.56
CA ARG A 124 -0.79 -8.75 -15.92
C ARG A 124 -1.24 -7.96 -14.69
N ALA A 125 -1.91 -8.64 -13.76
CA ALA A 125 -2.40 -8.03 -12.54
C ALA A 125 -1.27 -7.64 -11.57
N ILE A 126 -0.15 -8.36 -11.57
CA ILE A 126 1.06 -7.94 -10.85
C ILE A 126 1.59 -6.62 -11.43
N ALA A 127 1.72 -6.52 -12.75
CA ALA A 127 2.19 -5.30 -13.42
C ALA A 127 1.31 -4.09 -13.07
N VAL A 128 -0.01 -4.27 -13.12
CA VAL A 128 -0.98 -3.23 -12.73
C VAL A 128 -0.93 -2.91 -11.23
N SER A 129 -0.63 -3.89 -10.38
CA SER A 129 -0.45 -3.65 -8.95
C SER A 129 0.75 -2.74 -8.67
N ILE A 130 1.82 -2.83 -9.47
CA ILE A 130 2.98 -1.92 -9.38
C ILE A 130 2.54 -0.48 -9.67
N VAL A 131 1.69 -0.25 -10.68
CA VAL A 131 1.13 1.09 -10.97
C VAL A 131 0.35 1.62 -9.75
N GLY A 132 -0.44 0.76 -9.12
CA GLY A 132 -1.10 1.07 -7.85
C GLY A 132 -0.14 1.47 -6.74
N SER A 133 0.94 0.71 -6.54
CA SER A 133 1.98 1.01 -5.55
C SER A 133 2.73 2.30 -5.86
N LEU A 134 3.05 2.57 -7.14
CA LEU A 134 3.67 3.82 -7.59
C LEU A 134 2.81 5.03 -7.26
N SER A 135 1.48 4.95 -7.50
CA SER A 135 0.58 6.05 -7.15
C SER A 135 0.61 6.39 -5.66
N GLN A 136 0.74 5.38 -4.80
CA GLN A 136 0.84 5.57 -3.36
C GLN A 136 2.21 6.14 -2.96
N LEU A 137 3.29 5.67 -3.60
CA LEU A 137 4.64 6.19 -3.38
C LEU A 137 4.74 7.68 -3.76
N ILE A 138 4.17 8.07 -4.90
CA ILE A 138 4.13 9.47 -5.35
C ILE A 138 3.46 10.36 -4.30
N VAL A 139 2.28 9.95 -3.82
CA VAL A 139 1.56 10.68 -2.76
C VAL A 139 2.41 10.81 -1.51
N THR A 140 3.01 9.70 -1.04
CA THR A 140 3.87 9.72 0.16
C THR A 140 5.08 10.64 -0.02
N MET A 141 5.73 10.62 -1.17
CA MET A 141 6.88 11.48 -1.46
C MET A 141 6.48 12.96 -1.50
N ILE A 142 5.36 13.30 -2.16
CA ILE A 142 4.85 14.67 -2.20
C ILE A 142 4.55 15.17 -0.79
N MET A 143 3.82 14.37 0.01
CA MET A 143 3.47 14.75 1.38
C MET A 143 4.71 14.83 2.29
N GLY A 144 5.70 13.96 2.08
CA GLY A 144 6.99 14.05 2.76
C GLY A 144 7.77 15.31 2.41
N ILE A 145 7.80 15.71 1.14
CA ILE A 145 8.41 16.99 0.71
C ILE A 145 7.71 18.17 1.36
N ILE A 146 6.37 18.17 1.40
CA ILE A 146 5.59 19.21 2.09
C ILE A 146 5.96 19.27 3.58
N GLY A 147 6.10 18.11 4.25
CA GLY A 147 6.55 18.04 5.64
C GLY A 147 7.95 18.60 5.84
N LEU A 148 8.91 18.26 4.96
CA LEU A 148 10.27 18.79 5.02
C LEU A 148 10.32 20.30 4.76
N LEU A 149 9.51 20.80 3.83
CA LEU A 149 9.36 22.24 3.58
C LEU A 149 8.77 22.95 4.80
N TYR A 150 7.77 22.36 5.45
CA TYR A 150 7.18 22.91 6.66
C TYR A 150 8.22 23.01 7.80
N ILE A 151 9.00 21.95 8.02
CA ILE A 151 10.10 21.93 9.00
C ILE A 151 11.13 23.01 8.67
N LYS A 152 11.54 23.11 7.40
CA LYS A 152 12.51 24.10 6.94
C LYS A 152 12.05 25.54 7.15
N LEU A 153 10.77 25.83 6.91
CA LEU A 153 10.22 27.19 6.93
C LEU A 153 9.74 27.65 8.31
N ASN A 154 9.32 26.74 9.19
CA ASN A 154 8.67 27.08 10.45
C ASN A 154 9.41 26.61 11.71
N ILE A 155 10.38 25.69 11.57
CA ILE A 155 11.09 25.10 12.72
C ILE A 155 12.58 25.42 12.67
N LEU A 156 13.22 25.36 11.50
CA LEU A 156 14.60 25.82 11.30
C LEU A 156 14.65 27.33 10.99
N ASP A 157 14.32 28.16 11.97
CA ASP A 157 14.74 29.57 11.96
C ASP A 157 16.19 29.69 12.41
N ASP A 158 16.87 30.78 12.06
CA ASP A 158 18.30 31.05 12.35
C ASP A 158 18.68 30.98 13.84
N THR A 159 17.70 30.89 14.74
CA THR A 159 17.85 30.77 16.19
C THR A 159 17.70 29.35 16.73
N HIS A 160 17.09 28.42 15.98
CA HIS A 160 16.77 27.06 16.43
C HIS A 160 17.52 26.01 15.59
N HIS A 161 18.77 25.73 15.99
CA HIS A 161 19.50 24.61 15.43
C HIS A 161 18.97 23.29 16.00
N LEU A 162 18.25 22.51 15.20
CA LEU A 162 18.01 21.09 15.49
C LEU A 162 19.36 20.37 15.50
N GLN A 163 19.79 19.91 16.68
CA GLN A 163 21.02 19.15 16.84
C GLN A 163 21.01 17.93 15.90
N GLY A 164 21.92 17.90 14.93
CA GLY A 164 22.08 16.78 13.98
C GLY A 164 21.57 17.04 12.55
N LEU A 165 20.82 18.11 12.29
CA LEU A 165 20.32 18.45 10.94
C LEU A 165 21.02 19.69 10.38
N ASN A 166 22.09 19.47 9.61
CA ASN A 166 22.74 20.55 8.86
C ASN A 166 21.81 21.06 7.74
N LYS A 167 21.66 22.38 7.60
CA LYS A 167 20.91 23.04 6.52
C LYS A 167 21.33 22.54 5.13
N PHE A 168 22.62 22.22 4.94
CA PHE A 168 23.11 21.62 3.69
C PHE A 168 22.48 20.26 3.39
N TRP A 169 22.49 19.34 4.36
CA TRP A 169 21.92 17.99 4.20
C TRP A 169 20.41 18.03 4.00
N LEU A 170 19.71 18.91 4.73
CA LEU A 170 18.27 19.10 4.54
C LEU A 170 17.95 19.59 3.12
N ASN A 171 18.68 20.58 2.61
CA ASN A 171 18.50 21.08 1.25
C ASN A 171 18.81 20.01 0.20
N ALA A 172 19.92 19.28 0.36
CA ALA A 172 20.29 18.19 -0.54
C ALA A 172 19.20 17.11 -0.60
N MET A 173 18.69 16.68 0.57
CA MET A 173 17.58 15.73 0.67
C MET A 173 16.32 16.25 -0.04
N LEU A 174 15.98 17.53 0.16
CA LEU A 174 14.81 18.15 -0.47
C LEU A 174 14.93 18.19 -1.99
N TYR A 175 16.10 18.54 -2.54
CA TYR A 175 16.35 18.52 -3.98
C TYR A 175 16.30 17.11 -4.57
N ILE A 176 16.94 16.13 -3.92
CA ILE A 176 16.96 14.74 -4.37
C ILE A 176 15.53 14.16 -4.38
N LEU A 177 14.78 14.36 -3.29
CA LEU A 177 13.40 13.87 -3.20
C LEU A 177 12.49 14.56 -4.22
N SER A 178 12.63 15.87 -4.40
CA SER A 178 11.83 16.62 -5.39
C SER A 178 12.13 16.14 -6.80
N PHE A 179 13.41 16.00 -7.16
CA PHE A 179 13.82 15.47 -8.47
C PHE A 179 13.29 14.05 -8.68
N GLY A 180 13.49 13.15 -7.71
CA GLY A 180 13.00 11.78 -7.77
C GLY A 180 11.48 11.70 -7.93
N THR A 181 10.74 12.54 -7.20
CA THR A 181 9.27 12.60 -7.29
C THR A 181 8.81 13.06 -8.66
N VAL A 182 9.44 14.10 -9.23
CA VAL A 182 9.13 14.59 -10.58
C VAL A 182 9.42 13.51 -11.62
N VAL A 183 10.56 12.82 -11.53
CA VAL A 183 10.89 11.71 -12.43
C VAL A 183 9.84 10.61 -12.33
N ILE A 184 9.50 10.13 -11.13
CA ILE A 184 8.50 9.08 -10.95
C ILE A 184 7.12 9.53 -11.45
N LEU A 185 6.74 10.80 -11.26
CA LEU A 185 5.47 11.33 -11.72
C LEU A 185 5.41 11.38 -13.27
N ILE A 186 6.50 11.77 -13.93
CA ILE A 186 6.61 11.71 -15.39
C ILE A 186 6.49 10.25 -15.86
N LEU A 187 7.22 9.32 -15.25
CA LEU A 187 7.15 7.90 -15.60
C LEU A 187 5.75 7.32 -15.39
N TYR A 188 5.04 7.77 -14.35
CA TYR A 188 3.68 7.33 -14.04
C TYR A 188 2.67 7.78 -15.09
N PHE A 189 2.72 9.03 -15.55
CA PHE A 189 1.83 9.51 -16.61
C PHE A 189 2.26 9.06 -18.00
N GLN A 190 3.54 8.77 -18.20
CA GLN A 190 4.10 8.31 -19.46
C GLN A 190 4.37 6.80 -19.44
N LEU A 191 3.40 6.01 -18.96
CA LEU A 191 3.49 4.54 -18.89
C LEU A 191 3.85 3.92 -20.25
N SER A 192 3.34 4.45 -21.37
CA SER A 192 3.67 3.99 -22.73
C SER A 192 5.14 4.21 -23.14
N TRP A 193 5.87 5.09 -22.47
CA TRP A 193 7.32 5.22 -22.67
C TRP A 193 8.08 4.19 -21.83
N VAL A 194 7.59 3.91 -20.63
CA VAL A 194 8.14 2.89 -19.74
C VAL A 194 8.04 1.49 -20.36
N THR A 195 6.90 1.17 -20.99
CA THR A 195 6.73 -0.11 -21.72
C THR A 195 7.76 -0.27 -22.84
N LYS A 196 7.97 0.78 -23.66
CA LYS A 196 8.97 0.80 -24.73
C LYS A 196 10.42 0.71 -24.23
N LEU A 197 10.71 1.27 -23.05
CA LEU A 197 12.02 1.14 -22.44
C LEU A 197 12.28 -0.31 -22.00
N PHE A 198 11.26 -0.98 -21.44
CA PHE A 198 11.34 -2.38 -21.04
C PHE A 198 11.49 -3.35 -22.22
N GLU A 199 10.88 -3.06 -23.36
CA GLU A 199 11.03 -3.87 -24.58
C GLU A 199 12.47 -3.89 -25.13
N LYS A 200 13.28 -2.86 -24.83
CA LYS A 200 14.70 -2.81 -25.21
C LYS A 200 15.61 -3.67 -24.34
N ILE A 201 15.13 -4.15 -23.19
CA ILE A 201 15.91 -4.99 -22.26
C ILE A 201 15.62 -6.46 -22.57
N PRO A 202 16.60 -7.25 -23.05
CA PRO A 202 16.35 -8.61 -23.58
C PRO A 202 15.74 -9.58 -22.55
N PHE A 203 16.02 -9.40 -21.25
CA PHE A 203 15.41 -10.17 -20.17
C PHE A 203 13.93 -9.84 -19.93
N VAL A 204 13.54 -8.58 -20.14
CA VAL A 204 12.18 -8.06 -19.88
C VAL A 204 11.31 -8.19 -21.14
N ALA A 205 11.91 -8.15 -22.33
CA ALA A 205 11.25 -8.38 -23.62
C ALA A 205 10.52 -9.75 -23.67
N LYS A 206 11.02 -10.78 -22.96
CA LYS A 206 10.35 -12.08 -22.80
C LYS A 206 8.96 -11.96 -22.14
N TYR A 207 8.71 -10.88 -21.40
CA TYR A 207 7.47 -10.61 -20.67
C TYR A 207 6.68 -9.42 -21.25
N SER A 208 7.06 -8.88 -22.40
CA SER A 208 6.43 -7.70 -23.04
C SER A 208 4.93 -7.88 -23.29
N PHE A 209 4.48 -9.11 -23.61
CA PHE A 209 3.06 -9.47 -23.76
C PHE A 209 2.19 -9.20 -22.51
N TYR A 210 2.80 -9.11 -21.33
CA TYR A 210 2.11 -8.80 -20.07
C TYR A 210 2.10 -7.29 -19.76
N VAL A 211 3.03 -6.55 -20.35
CA VAL A 211 3.23 -5.09 -20.17
C VAL A 211 2.37 -4.29 -21.17
N GLN A 212 1.99 -4.87 -22.31
CA GLN A 212 1.12 -4.20 -23.30
C GLN A 212 -0.21 -3.68 -22.74
N LYS A 213 -0.79 -4.35 -21.74
CA LYS A 213 -2.03 -3.86 -21.08
C LYS A 213 -1.83 -2.62 -20.21
N LEU A 214 -0.59 -2.23 -19.92
CA LEU A 214 -0.30 -0.97 -19.23
C LEU A 214 -0.47 0.24 -20.17
N GLU A 215 -0.45 0.03 -21.49
CA GLU A 215 -0.60 1.10 -22.48
C GLU A 215 -2.05 1.59 -22.60
N ASP A 216 -3.01 0.79 -22.14
CA ASP A 216 -4.44 1.12 -22.17
C ASP A 216 -4.86 2.10 -21.06
N PHE A 217 -3.99 2.38 -20.08
CA PHE A 217 -4.32 3.34 -19.02
C PHE A 217 -4.32 4.76 -19.55
N HIS A 218 -5.52 5.34 -19.65
CA HIS A 218 -5.65 6.75 -19.93
C HIS A 218 -5.22 7.61 -18.74
N ALA A 219 -4.70 8.81 -19.01
CA ALA A 219 -4.31 9.79 -17.98
C ALA A 219 -5.43 10.03 -16.95
N LYS A 220 -6.70 10.04 -17.38
CA LYS A 220 -7.87 10.18 -16.49
C LYS A 220 -7.95 9.06 -15.44
N GLU A 221 -7.66 7.83 -15.83
CA GLU A 221 -7.68 6.68 -14.91
C GLU A 221 -6.51 6.77 -13.92
N LEU A 222 -5.32 7.12 -14.41
CA LEU A 222 -4.13 7.33 -13.59
C LEU A 222 -4.33 8.45 -12.56
N THR A 223 -4.94 9.56 -12.96
CA THR A 223 -5.32 10.66 -12.04
C THR A 223 -6.33 10.18 -11.00
N LYS A 224 -7.32 9.37 -11.39
CA LYS A 224 -8.30 8.80 -10.45
C LYS A 224 -7.65 7.87 -9.44
N ILE A 225 -6.71 7.03 -9.88
CA ILE A 225 -5.92 6.15 -9.01
C ILE A 225 -5.05 6.98 -8.05
N LEU A 226 -4.41 8.04 -8.54
CA LEU A 226 -3.61 8.95 -7.73
C LEU A 226 -4.46 9.67 -6.67
N LEU A 227 -5.66 10.14 -7.04
CA LEU A 227 -6.61 10.75 -6.11
C LEU A 227 -7.07 9.77 -5.02
N LEU A 228 -7.34 8.52 -5.37
CA LEU A 228 -7.67 7.49 -4.37
C LEU A 228 -6.50 7.22 -3.42
N SER A 229 -5.26 7.19 -3.93
CA SER A 229 -4.07 7.08 -3.10
C SER A 229 -3.88 8.30 -2.17
N PHE A 230 -4.20 9.51 -2.64
CA PHE A 230 -4.21 10.72 -1.81
C PHE A 230 -5.27 10.65 -0.71
N LEU A 231 -6.50 10.27 -1.03
CA LEU A 231 -7.56 10.11 -0.03
C LEU A 231 -7.20 9.06 1.02
N ARG A 232 -6.57 7.95 0.60
CA ARG A 232 -6.06 6.94 1.53
C ARG A 232 -5.01 7.50 2.47
N TYR A 233 -4.09 8.32 1.96
CA TYR A 233 -3.09 9.01 2.78
C TYR A 233 -3.74 9.95 3.80
N VAL A 234 -4.73 10.75 3.38
CA VAL A 234 -5.46 11.64 4.29
C VAL A 234 -6.15 10.84 5.41
N VAL A 235 -6.84 9.75 5.07
CA VAL A 235 -7.45 8.85 6.07
C VAL A 235 -6.40 8.33 7.03
N PHE A 236 -5.24 7.90 6.53
CA PHE A 236 -4.12 7.44 7.37
C PHE A 236 -3.60 8.52 8.32
N VAL A 237 -3.43 9.76 7.84
CA VAL A 237 -3.01 10.89 8.69
C VAL A 237 -4.04 11.19 9.76
N VAL A 238 -5.33 11.21 9.41
CA VAL A 238 -6.40 11.41 10.40
C VAL A 238 -6.41 10.29 11.45
N GLN A 239 -6.20 9.03 11.04
CA GLN A 239 -6.07 7.92 11.99
C GLN A 239 -4.89 8.13 12.94
N TYR A 240 -3.74 8.56 12.40
CA TYR A 240 -2.55 8.82 13.21
C TYR A 240 -2.77 9.98 14.20
N LEU A 241 -3.41 11.07 13.75
CA LEU A 241 -3.75 12.22 14.61
C LEU A 241 -4.75 11.88 15.71
N LEU A 242 -5.66 10.94 15.48
CA LEU A 242 -6.61 10.48 16.50
C LEU A 242 -5.98 9.58 17.57
N LEU A 243 -4.83 8.96 17.25
CA LEU A 243 -4.11 8.06 18.16
C LEU A 243 -2.98 8.75 18.93
N LEU A 244 -2.55 9.92 18.48
CA LEU A 244 -1.66 10.84 19.20
C LEU A 244 -2.41 11.52 20.36
#